data_AF-A0A0S8F438-F1
#
_entry.id   AF-A0A0S8F438-F1
#
_cell.length_a   1.000
_cell.length_b   1.000
_cell.length_c   1.000
_cell.angle_alpha   90.00
_cell.angle_beta   90.00
_cell.angle_gamma   90.00
#
_symmetry.space_group_name_H-M   'P 1'
#
loop_
_entity.id
_entity.type
_entity.pdbx_description
1 polymer ?
#
loop_
_entity_poly.entity_id
_entity_poly.type
_entity_poly.pdbx_seq_one_letter_code
_entity_poly.pdbx_strand_id
1 'polypeptide(L)'
;MNRMQRWKMSVTGWVDGVLAQIENHEATVSSAIGRVRQAAARARVQLKRVERDQRQLRQSLLEEEAAVGAWLRRAKETADEDKALECLRRHKASARRVQALQDRLEEHERSHKELSEGIRMLNERLGELNERRNLMRTRQSRAEAAHGMVHANRPMGDLEDVFERWEARVGEIEIASECEQPFDSFEAELVGAEEDAALLAELEELRREES
;
A
#
# COMPACT_ATOMS: atom_id res chain seq x y z
N MET A 1 -8.10 -27.85 3.40
CA MET A 1 -8.29 -26.40 3.24
C MET A 1 -6.97 -25.79 2.74
N ASN A 2 -6.96 -25.23 1.52
CA ASN A 2 -5.74 -25.03 0.74
C ASN A 2 -4.91 -23.83 1.25
N ARG A 3 -3.58 -23.98 1.33
CA ARG A 3 -2.65 -22.92 1.77
C ARG A 3 -2.76 -21.64 0.92
N MET A 4 -3.16 -21.78 -0.35
CA MET A 4 -3.45 -20.68 -1.30
C MET A 4 -4.73 -19.91 -0.95
N GLN A 5 -5.78 -20.60 -0.52
CA GLN A 5 -7.05 -19.98 -0.15
C GLN A 5 -6.93 -19.20 1.16
N ARG A 6 -6.06 -19.69 2.05
CA ARG A 6 -5.65 -19.00 3.27
C ARG A 6 -4.82 -17.75 2.98
N TRP A 7 -4.01 -17.72 1.91
CA TRP A 7 -3.31 -16.51 1.48
C TRP A 7 -4.27 -15.46 0.90
N LYS A 8 -5.22 -15.87 0.07
CA LYS A 8 -6.29 -14.99 -0.46
C LYS A 8 -7.14 -14.37 0.67
N MET A 9 -7.47 -15.14 1.71
CA MET A 9 -8.21 -14.67 2.88
C MET A 9 -7.37 -13.82 3.85
N SER A 10 -6.06 -14.07 3.98
CA SER A 10 -5.18 -13.26 4.84
C SER A 10 -4.82 -11.89 4.25
N VAL A 11 -4.92 -11.71 2.92
CA VAL A 11 -4.71 -10.40 2.28
C VAL A 11 -5.95 -9.51 2.44
N THR A 12 -7.16 -10.09 2.43
CA THR A 12 -8.42 -9.35 2.58
C THR A 12 -8.84 -9.15 4.04
N GLY A 13 -8.50 -10.06 4.96
CA GLY A 13 -8.97 -10.04 6.35
C GLY A 13 -8.07 -9.34 7.38
N TRP A 14 -6.91 -8.77 6.99
CA TRP A 14 -6.02 -8.06 7.93
C TRP A 14 -6.21 -6.52 7.92
N VAL A 15 -7.22 -6.04 7.20
CA VAL A 15 -7.52 -4.60 7.08
C VAL A 15 -8.20 -4.05 8.36
N ASP A 16 -8.87 -4.88 9.15
CA ASP A 16 -9.72 -4.42 10.27
C ASP A 16 -9.03 -4.37 11.65
N GLY A 17 -7.73 -4.71 11.72
CA GLY A 17 -7.10 -5.11 12.97
C GLY A 17 -5.91 -4.28 13.45
N VAL A 18 -5.86 -2.96 13.24
CA VAL A 18 -4.82 -2.09 13.84
C VAL A 18 -5.36 -0.66 14.05
N LEU A 19 -6.13 -0.43 15.11
CA LEU A 19 -6.54 0.92 15.52
C LEU A 19 -6.45 1.11 17.03
N ALA A 20 -5.25 1.49 17.47
CA ALA A 20 -5.07 2.35 18.62
C ALA A 20 -3.74 3.11 18.45
N GLN A 21 -3.76 4.39 18.84
CA GLN A 21 -2.60 5.27 19.03
C GLN A 21 -2.22 6.15 17.82
N ILE A 22 -2.87 7.32 17.77
CA ILE A 22 -2.58 8.43 16.88
C ILE A 22 -1.94 9.54 17.72
N GLU A 23 -0.62 9.68 17.55
CA GLU A 23 0.07 10.97 17.65
C GLU A 23 1.03 11.11 16.44
N ASN A 24 0.92 10.23 15.43
CA ASN A 24 1.91 10.13 14.36
C ASN A 24 1.26 9.73 13.02
N HIS A 25 0.53 10.66 12.42
CA HIS A 25 -0.15 10.46 11.13
C HIS A 25 0.84 10.17 9.99
N GLU A 26 2.00 10.86 9.98
CA GLU A 26 3.07 10.59 9.02
C GLU A 26 3.69 9.20 9.24
N ALA A 27 3.98 8.79 10.48
CA ALA A 27 4.53 7.46 10.73
C ALA A 27 3.51 6.36 10.41
N THR A 28 2.21 6.61 10.53
CA THR A 28 1.19 5.63 10.16
C THR A 28 1.17 5.39 8.65
N VAL A 29 1.14 6.44 7.84
CA VAL A 29 1.23 6.34 6.37
C VAL A 29 2.58 5.75 5.95
N SER A 30 3.68 6.18 6.57
CA SER A 30 5.02 5.65 6.31
C SER A 30 5.14 4.17 6.70
N SER A 31 4.51 3.75 7.79
CA SER A 31 4.45 2.33 8.19
C SER A 31 3.63 1.50 7.21
N ALA A 32 2.49 2.02 6.72
CA ALA A 32 1.67 1.36 5.72
C ALA A 32 2.43 1.18 4.40
N ILE A 33 3.11 2.24 3.93
CA ILE A 33 4.03 2.20 2.79
C ILE A 33 5.14 1.16 3.02
N GLY A 34 5.70 1.12 4.24
CA GLY A 34 6.70 0.12 4.64
C GLY A 34 6.18 -1.32 4.56
N ARG A 35 4.95 -1.58 5.02
CA ARG A 35 4.30 -2.90 4.95
C ARG A 35 4.04 -3.33 3.51
N VAL A 36 3.54 -2.44 2.66
CA VAL A 36 3.33 -2.72 1.22
C VAL A 36 4.66 -3.02 0.52
N ARG A 37 5.72 -2.25 0.81
CA ARG A 37 7.08 -2.53 0.31
C ARG A 37 7.57 -3.91 0.74
N GLN A 38 7.38 -4.26 2.01
CA GLN A 38 7.79 -5.56 2.54
C GLN A 38 7.01 -6.72 1.88
N ALA A 39 5.70 -6.55 1.67
CA ALA A 39 4.86 -7.53 0.96
C ALA A 39 5.33 -7.71 -0.50
N ALA A 40 5.59 -6.60 -1.21
CA ALA A 40 6.11 -6.64 -2.58
C ALA A 40 7.48 -7.32 -2.66
N ALA A 41 8.39 -7.04 -1.72
CA ALA A 41 9.69 -7.68 -1.64
C ALA A 41 9.58 -9.20 -1.41
N ARG A 42 8.73 -9.63 -0.46
CA ARG A 42 8.47 -11.06 -0.20
C ARG A 42 7.88 -11.74 -1.43
N ALA A 43 6.93 -11.11 -2.11
CA ALA A 43 6.33 -11.64 -3.33
C ALA A 43 7.37 -11.81 -4.46
N ARG A 44 8.27 -10.82 -4.66
CA ARG A 44 9.36 -10.92 -5.65
C ARG A 44 10.33 -12.07 -5.37
N VAL A 45 10.62 -12.34 -4.10
CA VAL A 45 11.45 -13.51 -3.73
C VAL A 45 10.76 -14.82 -4.10
N GLN A 46 9.45 -14.94 -3.83
CA GLN A 46 8.69 -16.13 -4.23
C GLN A 46 8.60 -16.27 -5.74
N LEU A 47 8.40 -15.18 -6.48
CA LEU A 47 8.40 -15.19 -7.94
C LEU A 47 9.72 -15.75 -8.50
N LYS A 48 10.87 -15.25 -8.02
CA LYS A 48 12.19 -15.75 -8.42
C LYS A 48 12.37 -17.25 -8.15
N ARG A 49 11.80 -17.75 -7.05
CA ARG A 49 11.82 -19.18 -6.73
C ARG A 49 11.00 -19.97 -7.74
N VAL A 50 9.78 -19.52 -8.04
CA VAL A 50 8.91 -20.14 -9.06
C VAL A 50 9.61 -20.15 -10.42
N GLU A 51 10.24 -19.06 -10.85
CA GLU A 51 10.97 -18.98 -12.11
C GLU A 51 12.16 -19.94 -12.19
N ARG A 52 12.89 -20.12 -11.09
CA ARG A 52 13.97 -21.11 -11.01
C ARG A 52 13.42 -22.52 -11.10
N ASP A 53 12.35 -22.82 -10.37
CA ASP A 53 11.73 -24.15 -10.38
C ASP A 53 11.14 -24.46 -11.77
N GLN A 54 10.53 -23.48 -12.46
CA GLN A 54 10.10 -23.60 -13.86
C GLN A 54 11.27 -23.89 -14.82
N ARG A 55 12.41 -23.22 -14.65
CA ARG A 55 13.60 -23.50 -15.47
C ARG A 55 14.09 -24.94 -15.29
N GLN A 56 14.11 -25.43 -14.05
CA GLN A 56 14.46 -26.82 -13.76
C GLN A 56 13.46 -27.80 -14.40
N LEU A 57 12.16 -27.54 -14.27
CA LEU A 57 11.12 -28.37 -14.88
C LEU A 57 11.23 -28.41 -16.41
N ARG A 58 11.46 -27.26 -17.06
CA ARG A 58 11.67 -27.20 -18.51
C ARG A 58 12.90 -27.97 -18.96
N GLN A 59 13.99 -27.89 -18.21
CA GLN A 59 15.20 -28.66 -18.50
C GLN A 59 14.95 -30.17 -18.40
N SER A 60 14.32 -30.62 -17.30
CA SER A 60 13.95 -32.04 -17.14
C SER A 60 12.95 -32.53 -18.19
N LEU A 61 12.03 -31.65 -18.62
CA LEU A 61 11.06 -31.96 -19.67
C LEU A 61 11.79 -32.23 -21.00
N LEU A 62 12.71 -31.35 -21.39
CA LEU A 62 13.53 -31.53 -22.60
C LEU A 62 14.33 -32.84 -22.58
N GLU A 63 14.92 -33.18 -21.43
CA GLU A 63 15.68 -34.42 -21.24
C GLU A 63 14.79 -35.67 -21.40
N GLU A 64 13.60 -35.68 -20.79
CA GLU A 64 12.68 -36.80 -20.90
C GLU A 64 12.04 -36.89 -22.29
N GLU A 65 11.73 -35.77 -22.96
CA GLU A 65 11.26 -35.75 -24.35
C GLU A 65 12.31 -36.33 -25.31
N ALA A 66 13.58 -35.97 -25.12
CA ALA A 66 14.69 -36.57 -25.85
C ALA A 66 14.80 -38.09 -25.58
N ALA A 67 14.62 -38.51 -24.32
CA ALA A 67 14.62 -39.91 -23.94
C ALA A 67 13.45 -40.69 -24.59
N VAL A 68 12.24 -40.12 -24.66
CA VAL A 68 11.09 -40.70 -25.37
C VAL A 68 11.47 -41.04 -26.81
N GLY A 69 12.06 -40.09 -27.54
CA GLY A 69 12.49 -40.29 -28.92
C GLY A 69 13.63 -41.31 -29.05
N ALA A 70 14.62 -41.25 -28.16
CA ALA A 70 15.77 -42.16 -28.18
C ALA A 70 15.36 -43.62 -27.92
N TRP A 71 14.50 -43.87 -26.94
CA TRP A 71 14.02 -45.22 -26.63
C TRP A 71 13.12 -45.78 -27.74
N LEU A 72 12.28 -44.94 -28.35
CA LEU A 72 11.46 -45.36 -29.49
C LEU A 72 12.32 -45.76 -30.70
N ARG A 73 13.37 -44.97 -30.98
CA ARG A 73 14.31 -45.28 -32.06
C ARG A 73 15.05 -46.59 -31.80
N ARG A 74 15.62 -46.76 -30.60
CA ARG A 74 16.30 -48.01 -30.19
C ARG A 74 15.39 -49.23 -30.28
N ALA A 75 14.13 -49.10 -29.87
CA ALA A 75 13.16 -50.18 -29.99
C ALA A 75 12.94 -50.63 -31.45
N LYS A 76 12.97 -49.70 -32.43
CA LYS A 76 12.82 -50.02 -33.85
C LYS A 76 14.06 -50.65 -34.48
N GLU A 77 15.24 -50.26 -34.01
CA GLU A 77 16.53 -50.70 -34.56
C GLU A 77 17.02 -52.02 -33.96
N THR A 78 16.47 -52.43 -32.81
CA THR A 78 16.90 -53.64 -32.10
C THR A 78 16.24 -54.89 -32.69
N ALA A 79 17.04 -55.83 -33.17
CA ALA A 79 16.56 -57.11 -33.73
C ALA A 79 16.12 -58.13 -32.65
N ASP A 80 16.65 -58.00 -31.43
CA ASP A 80 16.32 -58.86 -30.28
C ASP A 80 15.00 -58.40 -29.64
N GLU A 81 13.99 -59.27 -29.68
CA GLU A 81 12.62 -58.96 -29.27
C GLU A 81 12.53 -58.54 -27.79
N ASP A 82 13.25 -59.23 -26.89
CA ASP A 82 13.22 -58.93 -25.46
C ASP A 82 13.80 -57.54 -25.16
N LYS A 83 14.89 -57.19 -25.85
CA LYS A 83 15.50 -55.85 -25.73
C LYS A 83 14.64 -54.76 -26.37
N ALA A 84 13.96 -55.05 -27.48
CA ALA A 84 13.02 -54.12 -28.10
C ALA A 84 11.83 -53.84 -27.17
N LEU A 85 11.28 -54.87 -26.51
CA LEU A 85 10.21 -54.74 -25.53
C LEU A 85 10.64 -53.89 -24.32
N GLU A 86 11.85 -54.08 -23.81
CA GLU A 86 12.39 -53.26 -22.72
C GLU A 86 12.56 -51.79 -23.14
N CYS A 87 13.04 -51.51 -24.36
CA CYS A 87 13.09 -50.16 -24.90
C CYS A 87 11.70 -49.52 -24.97
N LEU A 88 10.67 -50.27 -25.38
CA LEU A 88 9.28 -49.80 -25.37
C LEU A 88 8.75 -49.51 -23.97
N ARG A 89 9.09 -50.33 -22.97
CA ARG A 89 8.73 -50.06 -21.57
C ARG A 89 9.33 -48.75 -21.08
N ARG A 90 10.61 -48.50 -21.38
CA ARG A 90 11.30 -47.25 -21.03
C ARG A 90 10.75 -46.05 -21.76
N HIS A 91 10.43 -46.18 -23.05
CA HIS A 91 9.74 -45.15 -23.82
C HIS A 91 8.41 -44.76 -23.16
N LYS A 92 7.56 -45.74 -22.81
CA LYS A 92 6.29 -45.50 -22.12
C LYS A 92 6.50 -44.84 -20.74
N ALA A 93 7.53 -45.25 -20.00
CA ALA A 93 7.85 -44.66 -18.70
C ALA A 93 8.29 -43.19 -18.84
N SER A 94 9.17 -42.87 -19.80
CA SER A 94 9.56 -41.49 -20.11
C SER A 94 8.36 -40.66 -20.58
N ALA A 95 7.49 -41.20 -21.44
CA ALA A 95 6.30 -40.49 -21.91
C ALA A 95 5.34 -40.13 -20.75
N ARG A 96 5.17 -41.02 -19.78
CA ARG A 96 4.40 -40.71 -18.55
C ARG A 96 5.07 -39.62 -17.72
N ARG A 97 6.41 -39.61 -17.63
CA ARG A 97 7.15 -38.56 -16.93
C ARG A 97 7.06 -37.22 -17.64
N VAL A 98 7.10 -37.20 -18.98
CA VAL A 98 6.84 -36.00 -19.80
C VAL A 98 5.49 -35.40 -19.45
N GLN A 99 4.41 -36.21 -19.49
CA GLN A 99 3.08 -35.71 -19.14
C GLN A 99 3.03 -35.13 -17.71
N ALA A 100 3.57 -35.86 -16.73
CA ALA A 100 3.60 -35.39 -15.35
C ALA A 100 4.42 -34.10 -15.16
N LEU A 101 5.49 -33.91 -15.94
CA LEU A 101 6.30 -32.69 -15.92
C LEU A 101 5.56 -31.52 -16.59
N GLN A 102 4.81 -31.76 -17.67
CA GLN A 102 3.98 -30.76 -18.34
C GLN A 102 2.88 -30.26 -17.40
N ASP A 103 2.13 -31.17 -16.77
CA ASP A 103 1.06 -30.81 -15.81
C ASP A 103 1.59 -29.94 -14.67
N ARG A 104 2.77 -30.30 -14.13
CA ARG A 104 3.46 -29.51 -13.09
C ARG A 104 3.91 -28.15 -13.61
N LEU A 105 4.45 -28.09 -14.82
CA LEU A 105 4.92 -26.84 -15.42
C LEU A 105 3.75 -25.86 -15.59
N GLU A 106 2.58 -26.34 -16.03
CA GLU A 106 1.36 -25.52 -16.15
C GLU A 106 0.91 -24.93 -14.81
N GLU A 107 0.97 -25.71 -13.72
CA GLU A 107 0.64 -25.21 -12.37
C GLU A 107 1.62 -24.10 -11.93
N HIS A 108 2.91 -24.29 -12.20
CA HIS A 108 3.93 -23.28 -11.92
C HIS A 108 3.77 -22.02 -12.80
N GLU A 109 3.37 -22.16 -14.06
CA GLU A 109 3.06 -21.03 -14.97
C GLU A 109 1.84 -20.24 -14.52
N ARG A 110 0.81 -20.90 -14.01
CA ARG A 110 -0.33 -20.21 -13.37
C ARG A 110 0.12 -19.42 -12.14
N SER A 111 0.91 -20.05 -11.27
CA SER A 111 1.45 -19.40 -10.07
C SER A 111 2.34 -18.21 -10.40
N HIS A 112 3.14 -18.31 -11.47
CA HIS A 112 3.99 -17.20 -11.97
C HIS A 112 3.14 -16.00 -12.41
N LYS A 113 2.08 -16.23 -13.20
CA LYS A 113 1.16 -15.18 -13.65
C LYS A 113 0.48 -14.49 -12.47
N GLU A 114 -0.11 -15.26 -11.55
CA GLU A 114 -0.79 -14.72 -10.36
C GLU A 114 0.16 -13.86 -9.49
N LEU A 115 1.38 -14.33 -9.25
CA LEU A 115 2.38 -13.57 -8.47
C LEU A 115 2.84 -12.30 -9.20
N SER A 116 3.04 -12.39 -10.52
CA SER A 116 3.47 -11.24 -11.33
C SER A 116 2.42 -10.14 -11.35
N GLU A 117 1.15 -10.51 -11.53
CA GLU A 117 0.02 -9.58 -11.48
C GLU A 117 -0.14 -8.97 -10.08
N GLY A 118 -0.06 -9.78 -9.02
CA GLY A 118 -0.12 -9.28 -7.64
C GLY A 118 1.02 -8.30 -7.32
N ILE A 119 2.24 -8.56 -7.78
CA ILE A 119 3.38 -7.64 -7.62
C ILE A 119 3.12 -6.33 -8.38
N ARG A 120 2.54 -6.38 -9.58
CA ARG A 120 2.18 -5.17 -10.35
C ARG A 120 1.20 -4.31 -9.56
N MET A 121 0.10 -4.89 -9.07
CA MET A 121 -0.91 -4.19 -8.27
C MET A 121 -0.32 -3.58 -6.99
N LEU A 122 0.56 -4.30 -6.29
CA LEU A 122 1.23 -3.78 -5.10
C LEU A 122 2.12 -2.56 -5.42
N ASN A 123 2.80 -2.57 -6.57
CA ASN A 123 3.64 -1.43 -6.98
C ASN A 123 2.79 -0.22 -7.40
N GLU A 124 1.68 -0.43 -8.10
CA GLU A 124 0.73 0.63 -8.46
C GLU A 124 0.17 1.29 -7.20
N ARG A 125 -0.33 0.50 -6.24
CA ARG A 125 -0.81 1.01 -4.96
C ARG A 125 0.28 1.72 -4.15
N LEU A 126 1.51 1.22 -4.21
CA LEU A 126 2.65 1.88 -3.59
C LEU A 126 2.92 3.25 -4.23
N GLY A 127 2.78 3.38 -5.54
CA GLY A 127 2.86 4.65 -6.27
C GLY A 127 1.84 5.67 -5.74
N GLU A 128 0.56 5.29 -5.77
CA GLU A 128 -0.55 6.12 -5.28
C GLU A 128 -0.34 6.60 -3.83
N LEU A 129 0.08 5.69 -2.94
CA LEU A 129 0.31 6.02 -1.53
C LEU A 129 1.48 7.01 -1.36
N ASN A 130 2.54 6.89 -2.16
CA ASN A 130 3.66 7.82 -2.12
C ASN A 130 3.27 9.20 -2.66
N GLU A 131 2.48 9.25 -3.74
CA GLU A 131 1.97 10.51 -4.32
C GLU A 131 1.07 11.25 -3.32
N ARG A 132 0.10 10.54 -2.72
CA ARG A 132 -0.78 11.10 -1.68
C ARG A 132 0.02 11.61 -0.48
N ARG A 133 0.97 10.83 0.04
CA ARG A 133 1.85 11.28 1.13
C ARG A 133 2.60 12.56 0.75
N ASN A 134 3.16 12.63 -0.45
CA ASN A 134 3.93 13.80 -0.90
C ASN A 134 3.04 15.05 -1.00
N LEU A 135 1.82 14.92 -1.55
CA LEU A 135 0.84 16.00 -1.62
C LEU A 135 0.50 16.52 -0.23
N MET A 136 0.18 15.61 0.71
CA MET A 136 -0.19 15.99 2.07
C MET A 136 0.95 16.65 2.82
N ARG A 137 2.20 16.19 2.64
CA ARG A 137 3.37 16.86 3.22
C ARG A 137 3.55 18.29 2.71
N THR A 138 3.32 18.51 1.41
CA THR A 138 3.37 19.87 0.83
C THR A 138 2.25 20.75 1.38
N ARG A 139 1.02 20.22 1.53
CA ARG A 139 -0.10 20.95 2.14
C ARG A 139 0.18 21.28 3.61
N GLN A 140 0.67 20.33 4.38
CA GLN A 140 1.06 20.54 5.79
C GLN A 140 2.13 21.62 5.92
N SER A 141 3.21 21.55 5.13
CA SER A 141 4.27 22.57 5.16
C SER A 141 3.74 23.98 4.82
N ARG A 142 2.75 24.08 3.92
CA ARG A 142 2.08 25.36 3.61
C ARG A 142 1.21 25.83 4.77
N ALA A 143 0.43 24.94 5.36
CA ALA A 143 -0.42 25.24 6.51
C ALA A 143 0.40 25.65 7.74
N GLU A 144 1.51 24.96 8.03
CA GLU A 144 2.41 25.30 9.14
C GLU A 144 3.14 26.62 8.93
N ALA A 145 3.52 26.93 7.68
CA ALA A 145 4.09 28.24 7.34
C ALA A 145 3.06 29.37 7.48
N ALA A 146 1.77 29.08 7.28
CA ALA A 146 0.67 30.01 7.50
C ALA A 146 0.25 30.12 8.98
N HIS A 147 0.37 29.04 9.75
CA HIS A 147 -0.25 28.87 11.08
C HIS A 147 0.79 28.77 12.23
N GLY A 148 1.81 29.62 12.25
CA GLY A 148 2.85 29.63 13.29
C GLY A 148 2.40 29.82 14.75
N MET A 149 1.10 29.82 15.08
CA MET A 149 0.59 29.97 16.45
C MET A 149 -0.70 29.14 16.67
N VAL A 150 -0.80 28.47 17.83
CA VAL A 150 -2.02 27.97 18.51
C VAL A 150 -2.42 26.48 18.35
N HIS A 151 -2.53 25.82 19.52
CA HIS A 151 -2.66 24.37 19.77
C HIS A 151 -4.09 23.79 19.78
N ALA A 152 -4.13 22.46 19.72
CA ALA A 152 -5.26 21.55 19.53
C ALA A 152 -5.96 21.06 20.82
N ASN A 153 -7.25 20.67 20.73
CA ASN A 153 -7.77 19.39 21.29
C ASN A 153 -9.27 19.11 20.96
N ARG A 154 -9.62 17.97 20.34
CA ARG A 154 -10.81 17.11 20.62
C ARG A 154 -10.96 15.89 19.67
N PRO A 155 -11.69 14.81 20.06
CA PRO A 155 -11.60 13.47 19.47
C PRO A 155 -12.72 13.08 18.48
N MET A 156 -12.43 12.17 17.51
CA MET A 156 -13.40 11.46 16.63
C MET A 156 -12.79 10.22 15.89
N GLY A 157 -13.60 9.16 15.72
CA GLY A 157 -14.08 8.58 14.42
C GLY A 157 -13.18 7.81 13.41
N ASP A 158 -13.80 7.23 12.36
CA ASP A 158 -13.37 6.20 11.36
C ASP A 158 -12.26 6.65 10.36
N LEU A 159 -11.75 5.81 9.43
CA LEU A 159 -10.56 6.03 8.56
C LEU A 159 -10.80 6.88 7.28
N GLU A 160 -11.95 6.74 6.60
CA GLU A 160 -12.41 7.71 5.60
C GLU A 160 -12.58 9.07 6.30
N ASP A 161 -13.10 8.99 7.51
CA ASP A 161 -13.28 10.06 8.48
C ASP A 161 -11.90 10.56 9.03
N VAL A 162 -10.78 9.82 8.92
CA VAL A 162 -9.40 10.33 9.19
C VAL A 162 -8.93 11.21 8.04
N PHE A 163 -9.19 10.82 6.79
CA PHE A 163 -8.87 11.66 5.64
C PHE A 163 -9.81 12.87 5.58
N GLU A 164 -11.12 12.68 5.75
CA GLU A 164 -12.09 13.77 5.85
C GLU A 164 -11.80 14.67 7.06
N ARG A 165 -11.32 14.15 8.20
CA ARG A 165 -10.87 15.02 9.31
C ARG A 165 -9.54 15.69 9.07
N TRP A 166 -8.59 15.08 8.36
CA TRP A 166 -7.35 15.76 8.00
C TRP A 166 -7.65 16.87 6.98
N GLU A 167 -8.57 16.61 6.05
CA GLU A 167 -9.10 17.61 5.12
C GLU A 167 -9.92 18.68 5.84
N ALA A 168 -10.79 18.32 6.79
CA ALA A 168 -11.55 19.26 7.60
C ALA A 168 -10.63 20.09 8.48
N ARG A 169 -9.56 19.51 9.04
CA ARG A 169 -8.58 20.24 9.85
C ARG A 169 -7.72 21.18 9.01
N VAL A 170 -7.29 20.74 7.84
CA VAL A 170 -6.59 21.62 6.89
C VAL A 170 -7.53 22.72 6.40
N GLY A 171 -8.80 22.42 6.13
CA GLY A 171 -9.83 23.40 5.79
C GLY A 171 -10.12 24.37 6.93
N GLU A 172 -10.17 23.93 8.19
CA GLU A 172 -10.29 24.78 9.38
C GLU A 172 -9.09 25.74 9.49
N ILE A 173 -7.87 25.25 9.23
CA ILE A 173 -6.65 26.04 9.24
C ILE A 173 -6.65 27.06 8.08
N GLU A 174 -7.08 26.64 6.89
CA GLU A 174 -7.21 27.50 5.70
C GLU A 174 -8.28 28.59 5.93
N ILE A 175 -9.45 28.25 6.47
CA ILE A 175 -10.52 29.21 6.80
C ILE A 175 -10.11 30.14 7.95
N ALA A 176 -9.44 29.64 8.98
CA ALA A 176 -8.92 30.47 10.07
C ALA A 176 -7.89 31.50 9.54
N SER A 177 -7.08 31.10 8.56
CA SER A 177 -6.15 32.00 7.87
C SER A 177 -6.84 32.99 6.93
N GLU A 178 -8.00 32.66 6.36
CA GLU A 178 -8.83 33.59 5.56
C GLU A 178 -9.69 34.53 6.42
N CYS A 179 -10.01 34.14 7.66
CA CYS A 179 -10.71 34.97 8.65
C CYS A 179 -9.78 35.83 9.52
N GLU A 180 -8.45 35.71 9.39
CA GLU A 180 -7.51 36.73 9.87
C GLU A 180 -7.68 38.00 9.01
N GLN A 181 -8.72 38.78 9.30
CA GLN A 181 -8.61 40.20 9.03
C GLN A 181 -7.43 40.73 9.84
N PRO A 182 -6.57 41.59 9.26
CA PRO A 182 -5.49 42.18 10.01
C PRO A 182 -6.13 42.88 11.21
N PHE A 183 -5.88 42.36 12.41
CA PHE A 183 -6.23 43.03 13.65
C PHE A 183 -5.42 44.32 13.67
N ASP A 184 -6.04 45.43 13.29
CA ASP A 184 -5.42 46.74 13.38
C ASP A 184 -5.37 47.10 14.86
N SER A 185 -4.30 46.67 15.50
CA SER A 185 -3.99 46.96 16.90
C SER A 185 -4.02 48.46 17.18
N PHE A 186 -3.74 49.30 16.18
CA PHE A 186 -3.76 50.74 16.34
C PHE A 186 -5.19 51.28 16.33
N GLU A 187 -6.05 50.81 15.44
CA GLU A 187 -7.48 51.17 15.43
C GLU A 187 -8.19 50.70 16.72
N ALA A 188 -7.89 49.48 17.20
CA ALA A 188 -8.44 48.96 18.45
C ALA A 188 -7.98 49.76 19.69
N GLU A 189 -6.70 50.17 19.74
CA GLU A 189 -6.19 51.06 20.80
C GLU A 189 -6.84 52.44 20.76
N LEU A 190 -7.08 52.99 19.56
CA LEU A 190 -7.73 54.30 19.40
C LEU A 190 -9.18 54.26 19.87
N VAL A 191 -9.95 53.25 19.45
CA VAL A 191 -11.35 53.07 19.85
C VAL A 191 -11.47 52.89 21.37
N GLY A 192 -10.58 52.10 21.99
CA GLY A 192 -10.55 51.92 23.44
C GLY A 192 -10.24 53.23 24.18
N ALA A 193 -9.27 54.01 23.70
CA ALA A 193 -8.94 55.31 24.30
C ALA A 193 -10.07 56.34 24.14
N GLU A 194 -10.79 56.31 23.02
CA GLU A 194 -11.95 57.18 22.77
C GLU A 194 -13.15 56.79 23.64
N GLU A 195 -13.43 55.49 23.81
CA GLU A 195 -14.46 54.99 24.73
C GLU A 195 -14.13 55.34 26.18
N ASP A 196 -12.88 55.14 26.63
CA ASP A 196 -12.45 55.50 27.98
C ASP A 196 -12.60 57.01 28.24
N ALA A 197 -12.25 57.84 27.25
CA ALA A 197 -12.43 59.28 27.34
C ALA A 197 -13.91 59.69 27.40
N ALA A 198 -14.77 59.03 26.63
CA ALA A 198 -16.21 59.26 26.65
C ALA A 198 -16.83 58.86 28.00
N LEU A 199 -16.47 57.68 28.52
CA LEU A 199 -16.94 57.18 29.81
C LEU A 199 -16.46 58.05 30.98
N LEU A 200 -15.24 58.58 30.93
CA LEU A 200 -14.74 59.52 31.93
C LEU A 200 -15.50 60.86 31.87
N ALA A 201 -15.82 61.36 30.68
CA ALA A 201 -16.63 62.58 30.53
C ALA A 201 -18.05 62.38 31.07
N GLU A 202 -18.68 61.24 30.77
CA GLU A 202 -20.01 60.88 31.29
C GLU A 202 -19.99 60.70 32.82
N LEU A 203 -18.95 60.07 33.36
CA LEU A 203 -18.76 59.93 34.81
C LEU A 203 -18.58 61.29 35.50
N GLU A 204 -17.85 62.23 34.90
CA GLU A 204 -17.72 63.57 35.44
C GLU A 204 -19.03 64.36 35.38
N GLU A 205 -19.83 64.17 34.34
CA GLU A 205 -21.14 64.79 34.22
C GLU A 205 -22.09 64.26 35.30
N LEU A 206 -22.15 62.94 35.50
CA LEU A 206 -22.91 62.31 36.59
C LEU A 206 -22.45 62.81 37.97
N ARG A 207 -21.13 62.96 38.19
CA ARG A 207 -20.59 63.49 39.45
C ARG A 207 -20.92 64.97 39.68
N ARG A 208 -21.11 65.75 38.60
CA ARG A 208 -21.56 67.15 38.68
C ARG A 208 -23.07 67.27 38.90
N GLU A 209 -23.85 66.31 38.43
CA GLU A 209 -25.30 66.26 38.67
C GLU A 209 -25.66 65.83 40.12
N GLU A 210 -24.76 65.13 40.82
CA GLU A 210 -24.93 64.70 42.22
C GLU A 210 -24.41 65.70 43.29
N SER A 211 -23.87 66.87 42.91
CA SER A 211 -23.49 67.98 43.82
C SER A 211 -24.39 69.19 43.68
#